data_AF-A0A8S9YWJ1-F1
#
_entry.id   AF-A0A8S9YWJ1-F1
#
_cell.length_a   1.000
_cell.length_b   1.000
_cell.length_c   1.000
_cell.angle_alpha   90.00
_cell.angle_beta   90.00
_cell.angle_gamma   90.00
#
_symmetry.space_group_name_H-M   'P 1'
#
loop_
_entity.id
_entity.type
_entity.pdbx_description
1 polymer ?
#
loop_
_entity_poly.entity_id
_entity_poly.type
_entity_poly.pdbx_seq_one_letter_code
_entity_poly.pdbx_strand_id
1 'polypeptide(L)'
;MTKQLQVGAGLKKISETAVVRSMKELLRDYEIRAERYETTVSNSIRKQFKKALDDDRLMTRFLVDPQDRRPVEYWDDEKLVKALQGEPDEGAHKRKKAKQKHIKEDKPLVKVLPLIDAIRARRYTHIQEFYVWDCHMENDDSMALAGIITRGCYPITRVELIDCFLDNKSINILVNAVAVSRTLKELCLDFNDIGEKGCRILCAGLSKGRFLIHLSLCYCGLTKQCGLWIGNLVVETAIRELLLDGNPLEAEGVIALLSQLSEAAENEGFERIEEIKRKQQALEDMKKAARINLDREPVDVNVNAEEVKATSPATSPTGKKRGKRGKRGGKLEPPPAGPQISVLKLADTGINHMGRGGNFAPVRCMQLLKSIISHSKDLQEIDLFANEIGDLGARQILEGLLARKDAKLPQIGVRMGHRINQDTFDIIHKLAPGPKKKGKGKKGK
;
A
#
# COMPACT_ATOMS: atom_id res chain seq x y z
N MET A 1 18.42 70.47 26.36
CA MET A 1 17.58 69.34 26.83
C MET A 1 17.08 68.58 25.62
N THR A 2 17.67 67.42 25.42
CA THR A 2 17.37 66.38 24.43
C THR A 2 15.95 65.84 24.61
N LYS A 3 15.11 65.90 23.57
CA LYS A 3 13.95 65.02 23.44
C LYS A 3 14.14 64.17 22.19
N GLN A 4 14.49 62.92 22.43
CA GLN A 4 14.45 61.83 21.47
C GLN A 4 13.01 61.65 20.99
N LEU A 5 12.76 61.81 19.69
CA LEU A 5 11.57 61.30 19.03
C LEU A 5 11.87 59.85 18.62
N GLN A 6 11.26 58.95 19.38
CA GLN A 6 11.32 57.50 19.19
C GLN A 6 10.58 57.16 17.88
N VAL A 7 11.33 56.79 16.85
CA VAL A 7 10.77 56.23 15.60
C VAL A 7 10.20 54.86 15.95
N GLY A 8 8.88 54.77 16.04
CA GLY A 8 8.17 53.51 16.18
C GLY A 8 8.45 52.64 14.96
N ALA A 9 9.19 51.55 15.16
CA ALA A 9 9.33 50.48 14.20
C ALA A 9 7.96 49.82 14.00
N GLY A 10 7.20 50.32 13.03
CA GLY A 10 6.02 49.66 12.51
C GLY A 10 6.43 48.31 11.93
N LEU A 11 6.23 47.25 12.72
CA LEU A 11 6.18 45.87 12.23
C LEU A 11 5.20 45.82 11.06
N LYS A 12 5.73 45.83 9.83
CA LYS A 12 4.94 45.56 8.62
C LYS A 12 4.25 44.22 8.83
N LYS A 13 2.92 44.24 9.02
CA LYS A 13 2.09 43.04 8.86
C LYS A 13 2.36 42.51 7.46
N ILE A 14 3.15 41.45 7.36
CA ILE A 14 3.34 40.70 6.13
C ILE A 14 1.94 40.28 5.67
N SER A 15 1.57 40.68 4.46
CA SER A 15 0.24 40.38 3.91
C SER A 15 0.07 38.87 3.87
N GLU A 16 -0.91 38.37 4.61
CA GLU A 16 -1.23 36.95 4.68
C GLU A 16 -1.59 36.40 3.30
N THR A 17 -0.90 35.34 2.87
CA THR A 17 -1.16 34.69 1.59
C THR A 17 -2.57 34.07 1.58
N ALA A 18 -3.17 33.94 0.39
CA ALA A 18 -4.48 33.31 0.26
C ALA A 18 -4.48 31.86 0.79
N VAL A 19 -3.34 31.17 0.69
CA VAL A 19 -3.10 29.82 1.20
C VAL A 19 -3.19 29.80 2.73
N VAL A 20 -2.45 30.68 3.42
CA VAL A 20 -2.47 30.79 4.88
C VAL A 20 -3.87 31.16 5.39
N ARG A 21 -4.57 32.08 4.72
CA ARG A 21 -5.94 32.45 5.07
C ARG A 21 -6.90 31.25 4.99
N SER A 22 -6.89 30.53 3.87
CA SER A 22 -7.75 29.35 3.66
C SER A 22 -7.50 28.27 4.72
N MET A 23 -6.24 28.00 5.06
CA MET A 23 -5.89 27.01 6.08
C MET A 23 -6.29 27.43 7.49
N LYS A 24 -6.14 28.72 7.85
CA LYS A 24 -6.61 29.23 9.15
C LYS A 24 -8.12 29.18 9.27
N GLU A 25 -8.85 29.50 8.20
CA GLU A 25 -10.30 29.39 8.16
C GLU A 25 -10.77 27.95 8.30
N LEU A 26 -10.11 26.99 7.63
CA LEU A 26 -10.41 25.58 7.77
C LEU A 26 -10.16 25.08 9.20
N LEU A 27 -9.02 25.43 9.80
CA LEU A 27 -8.71 25.05 11.18
C LEU A 27 -9.74 25.66 12.14
N ARG A 28 -10.12 26.92 11.96
CA ARG A 28 -11.13 27.58 12.78
C ARG A 28 -12.51 26.94 12.63
N ASP A 29 -12.90 26.55 11.42
CA ASP A 29 -14.17 25.85 11.18
C ASP A 29 -14.17 24.47 11.86
N TYR A 30 -13.03 23.77 11.81
CA TYR A 30 -12.85 22.50 12.50
C TYR A 30 -12.95 22.66 14.02
N GLU A 31 -12.33 23.68 14.61
CA GLU A 31 -12.43 23.97 16.05
C GLU A 31 -13.87 24.24 16.48
N ILE A 32 -14.59 25.11 15.74
CA ILE A 32 -16.00 25.44 16.01
C ILE A 32 -16.88 24.17 15.92
N ARG A 33 -16.63 23.31 14.93
CA ARG A 33 -17.38 22.06 14.79
C ARG A 33 -17.02 21.09 15.91
N ALA A 34 -15.75 20.96 16.30
CA ALA A 34 -15.35 20.09 17.40
C ALA A 34 -16.09 20.45 18.69
N GLU A 35 -16.23 21.76 18.99
CA GLU A 35 -17.06 22.23 20.11
C GLU A 35 -18.52 21.83 19.96
N ARG A 36 -19.11 21.98 18.77
CA ARG A 36 -20.51 21.59 18.49
C ARG A 36 -20.77 20.09 18.62
N TYR A 37 -19.80 19.26 18.26
CA TYR A 37 -19.87 17.80 18.37
C TYR A 37 -19.39 17.28 19.74
N GLU A 38 -19.17 18.19 20.71
CA GLU A 38 -18.74 17.87 22.06
C GLU A 38 -17.48 16.98 22.08
N THR A 39 -16.52 17.28 21.21
CA THR A 39 -15.29 16.51 21.03
C THR A 39 -14.05 17.37 21.10
N THR A 40 -12.90 16.75 21.40
CA THR A 40 -11.63 17.46 21.38
C THR A 40 -11.03 17.56 19.98
N VAL A 41 -10.32 18.65 19.74
CA VAL A 41 -9.56 18.85 18.51
C VAL A 41 -8.26 18.05 18.59
N SER A 42 -8.00 17.22 17.58
CA SER A 42 -6.81 16.38 17.54
C SER A 42 -5.52 17.23 17.52
N ASN A 43 -4.59 16.89 18.43
CA ASN A 43 -3.31 17.59 18.54
C ASN A 43 -2.40 17.34 17.32
N SER A 44 -2.50 16.17 16.68
CA SER A 44 -1.76 15.86 15.46
C SER A 44 -2.14 16.84 14.33
N ILE A 45 -3.44 17.08 14.15
CA ILE A 45 -3.97 18.02 13.15
C ILE A 45 -3.48 19.44 13.44
N ARG A 46 -3.57 19.92 14.69
CA ARG A 46 -3.06 21.25 15.08
C ARG A 46 -1.58 21.42 14.74
N LYS A 47 -0.75 20.41 15.02
CA LYS A 47 0.69 20.41 14.69
C LYS A 47 0.93 20.43 13.18
N GLN A 48 0.16 19.67 12.41
CA GLN A 48 0.23 19.67 10.94
C GLN A 48 -0.15 21.04 10.36
N PHE A 49 -1.21 21.68 10.87
CA PHE A 49 -1.62 23.00 10.41
C PHE A 49 -0.57 24.05 10.75
N LYS A 50 -0.02 24.03 11.96
CA LYS A 50 1.07 24.95 12.33
C LYS A 50 2.25 24.83 11.36
N LYS A 51 2.71 23.60 11.11
CA LYS A 51 3.82 23.36 10.18
C LYS A 51 3.49 23.83 8.75
N ALA A 52 2.29 23.53 8.26
CA ALA A 52 1.85 23.96 6.92
C ALA A 52 1.74 25.48 6.78
N LEU A 53 1.34 26.17 7.85
CA LEU A 53 1.29 27.64 7.93
C LEU A 53 2.70 28.25 7.98
N ASP A 54 3.63 27.64 8.72
CA ASP A 54 5.04 28.07 8.78
C ASP A 54 5.74 27.88 7.42
N ASP A 55 5.39 26.82 6.68
CA ASP A 55 5.93 26.47 5.36
C ASP A 55 5.19 27.16 4.17
N ASP A 56 4.14 27.95 4.43
CA ASP A 56 3.24 28.58 3.43
C ASP A 56 2.74 27.60 2.34
N ARG A 57 2.41 26.37 2.76
CA ARG A 57 2.03 25.28 1.85
C ARG A 57 0.68 24.68 2.22
N LEU A 58 -0.14 24.41 1.20
CA LEU A 58 -1.40 23.69 1.36
C LEU A 58 -1.17 22.30 1.97
N MET A 59 -1.96 21.98 2.98
CA MET A 59 -1.98 20.65 3.59
C MET A 59 -2.67 19.65 2.66
N THR A 60 -1.94 18.66 2.16
CA THR A 60 -2.50 17.57 1.34
C THR A 60 -2.73 16.29 2.13
N ARG A 61 -2.11 16.19 3.32
CA ARG A 61 -2.11 15.04 4.22
C ARG A 61 -2.75 15.41 5.54
N PHE A 62 -3.80 14.71 5.93
CA PHE A 62 -4.46 14.86 7.22
C PHE A 62 -4.20 13.60 8.05
N LEU A 63 -3.63 13.77 9.24
CA LEU A 63 -3.44 12.69 10.21
C LEU A 63 -4.20 13.02 11.48
N VAL A 64 -5.26 12.26 11.75
CA VAL A 64 -6.00 12.27 13.00
C VAL A 64 -5.43 11.16 13.88
N ASP A 65 -4.59 11.56 14.84
CA ASP A 65 -4.00 10.68 15.85
C ASP A 65 -4.20 11.39 17.20
N PRO A 66 -5.24 11.02 17.96
CA PRO A 66 -5.56 11.65 19.24
C PRO A 66 -4.44 11.50 20.27
N GLN A 67 -3.76 10.34 20.28
CA GLN A 67 -2.83 9.94 21.34
C GLN A 67 -3.46 10.04 22.75
N ASP A 68 -4.78 9.80 22.83
CA ASP A 68 -5.55 9.95 24.07
C ASP A 68 -5.31 8.79 25.04
N ARG A 69 -4.84 7.64 24.54
CA ARG A 69 -4.42 6.52 25.39
C ARG A 69 -3.23 6.95 26.26
N ARG A 70 -3.41 6.89 27.58
CA ARG A 70 -2.31 7.08 28.53
C ARG A 70 -1.27 5.97 28.26
N PRO A 71 0.04 6.29 28.23
CA PRO A 71 1.05 5.23 28.17
C PRO A 71 0.86 4.33 29.39
N VAL A 72 0.56 3.06 29.15
CA VAL A 72 0.48 2.05 30.21
C VAL A 72 1.93 1.78 30.64
N GLU A 73 2.29 2.22 31.84
CA GLU A 73 3.54 1.78 32.47
C GLU A 73 3.36 0.31 32.86
N TYR A 74 3.88 -0.58 32.03
CA TYR A 74 4.02 -1.99 32.39
C TYR A 74 4.93 -2.11 33.61
N TRP A 75 4.51 -2.92 34.57
CA TRP A 75 5.35 -3.23 35.72
C TRP A 75 6.43 -4.19 35.25
N ASP A 76 7.68 -3.94 35.67
CA ASP A 76 8.70 -4.96 35.57
C ASP A 76 8.38 -6.10 36.56
N ASP A 77 8.92 -7.29 36.29
CA ASP A 77 8.65 -8.50 37.07
C ASP A 77 9.00 -8.30 38.55
N GLU A 78 10.05 -7.51 38.86
CA GLU A 78 10.45 -7.19 40.23
C GLU A 78 9.41 -6.35 40.97
N LYS A 79 8.86 -5.32 40.31
CA LYS A 79 7.83 -4.44 40.84
C LYS A 79 6.50 -5.17 41.02
N LEU A 80 6.17 -6.10 40.12
CA LEU A 80 5.02 -6.98 40.27
C LEU A 80 5.17 -7.93 41.46
N VAL A 81 6.33 -8.57 41.62
CA VAL A 81 6.61 -9.46 42.74
C VAL A 81 6.57 -8.72 44.08
N LYS A 82 7.19 -7.54 44.18
CA LYS A 82 7.16 -6.71 45.40
C LYS A 82 5.75 -6.27 45.78
N ALA A 83 4.94 -5.89 44.79
CA ALA A 83 3.55 -5.53 45.02
C ALA A 83 2.69 -6.72 45.47
N LEU A 84 2.92 -7.92 44.93
CA LEU A 84 2.22 -9.15 45.34
C LEU A 84 2.64 -9.63 46.74
N GLN A 85 3.87 -9.35 47.15
CA GLN A 85 4.40 -9.66 48.48
C GLN A 85 3.95 -8.65 49.56
N GLY A 86 3.18 -7.63 49.18
CA GLY A 86 2.65 -6.63 50.12
C GLY A 86 3.70 -5.68 50.67
N GLU A 87 4.88 -5.61 50.05
CA GLU A 87 5.90 -4.64 50.45
C GLU A 87 5.44 -3.22 50.07
N PRO A 88 5.50 -2.25 50.99
CA PRO A 88 5.11 -0.88 50.69
C PRO A 88 6.04 -0.29 49.64
N ASP A 89 5.45 0.27 48.57
CA ASP A 89 6.17 0.95 47.50
C ASP A 89 7.06 2.08 48.07
N GLU A 90 8.36 1.83 48.20
CA GLU A 90 9.34 2.80 48.72
C GLU A 90 9.38 4.10 47.87
N GLY A 91 8.84 4.06 46.65
CA GLY A 91 8.65 5.24 45.79
C GLY A 91 7.52 6.18 46.22
N ALA A 92 6.58 5.73 47.06
CA ALA A 92 5.43 6.52 47.48
C ALA A 92 5.80 7.65 48.45
N HIS A 93 6.84 7.46 49.28
CA HIS A 93 7.23 8.45 50.29
C HIS A 93 7.99 9.67 49.74
N LYS A 94 8.44 9.65 48.47
CA LYS A 94 8.96 10.83 47.77
C LYS A 94 7.88 11.66 47.05
N ARG A 95 6.61 11.24 47.06
CA ARG A 95 5.47 12.06 46.59
C ARG A 95 4.94 12.99 47.69
N LYS A 96 5.80 13.67 48.44
CA LYS A 96 5.36 14.78 49.31
C LYS A 96 5.39 16.10 48.52
N LYS A 97 4.19 16.64 48.30
CA LYS A 97 3.81 17.92 47.65
C LYS A 97 3.75 17.93 46.11
N ALA A 98 3.17 16.92 45.48
CA ALA A 98 2.39 17.21 44.28
C ALA A 98 1.06 17.81 44.76
N LYS A 99 0.83 19.10 44.50
CA LYS A 99 -0.50 19.73 44.68
C LYS A 99 -1.55 18.75 44.20
N GLN A 100 -2.59 18.53 45.01
CA GLN A 100 -3.76 17.73 44.66
C GLN A 100 -4.18 18.12 43.24
N LYS A 101 -3.76 17.32 42.26
CA LYS A 101 -4.12 17.55 40.87
C LYS A 101 -5.62 17.36 40.88
N HIS A 102 -6.37 18.43 40.66
CA HIS A 102 -7.76 18.32 40.22
C HIS A 102 -7.81 17.15 39.26
N ILE A 103 -8.65 16.16 39.56
CA ILE A 103 -9.01 15.12 38.62
C ILE A 103 -9.49 15.91 37.40
N LYS A 104 -8.65 15.95 36.35
CA LYS A 104 -9.04 16.62 35.11
C LYS A 104 -10.25 15.82 34.65
N GLU A 105 -11.39 16.50 34.48
CA GLU A 105 -12.54 15.94 33.80
C GLU A 105 -12.04 15.23 32.54
N ASP A 106 -12.48 13.98 32.36
CA ASP A 106 -12.04 13.20 31.21
C ASP A 106 -12.45 13.94 29.96
N LYS A 107 -11.44 14.36 29.19
CA LYS A 107 -11.66 15.10 27.95
C LYS A 107 -12.46 14.20 26.99
N PRO A 108 -13.44 14.75 26.26
CA PRO A 108 -14.18 13.95 25.31
C PRO A 108 -13.26 13.43 24.21
N LEU A 109 -13.45 12.16 23.84
CA LEU A 109 -12.67 11.48 22.81
C LEU A 109 -12.79 12.24 21.47
N VAL A 110 -11.69 12.28 20.72
CA VAL A 110 -11.66 12.89 19.39
C VAL A 110 -12.60 12.14 18.44
N LYS A 111 -13.45 12.88 17.71
CA LYS A 111 -14.26 12.36 16.60
C LYS A 111 -13.73 12.85 15.25
N VAL A 112 -13.92 12.06 14.19
CA VAL A 112 -13.42 12.37 12.84
C VAL A 112 -14.40 13.26 12.07
N LEU A 113 -15.71 13.08 12.26
CA LEU A 113 -16.77 13.81 11.56
C LEU A 113 -16.60 15.33 11.52
N PRO A 114 -16.24 16.04 12.62
CA PRO A 114 -16.11 17.51 12.58
C PRO A 114 -15.05 17.99 11.59
N LEU A 115 -13.96 17.22 11.42
CA LEU A 115 -12.91 17.54 10.47
C LEU A 115 -13.39 17.34 9.03
N ILE A 116 -14.05 16.22 8.75
CA ILE A 116 -14.61 15.91 7.43
C ILE A 116 -15.65 16.96 7.03
N ASP A 117 -16.50 17.37 7.97
CA ASP A 117 -17.50 18.41 7.73
C ASP A 117 -16.89 19.79 7.52
N ALA A 118 -15.83 20.15 8.24
CA ALA A 118 -15.09 21.39 8.00
C ALA A 118 -14.49 21.41 6.59
N ILE A 119 -13.85 20.31 6.17
CA ILE A 119 -13.32 20.12 4.82
C ILE A 119 -14.41 20.31 3.77
N ARG A 120 -15.58 19.68 3.98
CA ARG A 120 -16.72 19.75 3.06
C ARG A 120 -17.30 21.16 2.98
N ALA A 121 -17.48 21.82 4.11
CA ALA A 121 -18.05 23.17 4.18
C ALA A 121 -17.13 24.21 3.52
N ARG A 122 -15.81 24.10 3.74
CA ARG A 122 -14.81 24.99 3.14
C ARG A 122 -14.40 24.59 1.73
N ARG A 123 -14.95 23.50 1.18
CA ARG A 123 -14.61 22.95 -0.14
C ARG A 123 -13.10 22.80 -0.33
N TYR A 124 -12.43 22.26 0.68
CA TYR A 124 -10.99 22.10 0.66
C TYR A 124 -10.60 20.92 -0.24
N THR A 125 -10.29 21.18 -1.51
CA THR A 125 -10.11 20.16 -2.57
C THR A 125 -8.66 19.69 -2.77
N HIS A 126 -7.76 20.03 -1.85
CA HIS A 126 -6.33 19.69 -1.97
C HIS A 126 -5.94 18.40 -1.23
N ILE A 127 -6.90 17.69 -0.66
CA ILE A 127 -6.67 16.47 0.12
C ILE A 127 -6.29 15.31 -0.79
N GLN A 128 -5.15 14.71 -0.50
CA GLN A 128 -4.62 13.53 -1.19
C GLN A 128 -4.54 12.33 -0.26
N GLU A 129 -4.19 12.55 1.01
CA GLU A 129 -3.95 11.49 1.98
C GLU A 129 -4.75 11.75 3.25
N PHE A 130 -5.52 10.76 3.70
CA PHE A 130 -6.35 10.85 4.88
C PHE A 130 -6.05 9.67 5.81
N TYR A 131 -5.49 9.97 6.98
CA TYR A 131 -5.07 8.99 7.97
C TYR A 131 -5.85 9.22 9.27
N VAL A 132 -6.45 8.15 9.79
CA VAL A 132 -7.13 8.13 11.08
C VAL A 132 -6.58 6.94 11.84
N TRP A 133 -5.96 7.21 12.99
CA TRP A 133 -5.35 6.19 13.84
C TRP A 133 -5.92 6.27 15.25
N ASP A 134 -6.17 5.12 15.87
CA ASP A 134 -6.63 5.00 17.26
C ASP A 134 -7.84 5.90 17.57
N CYS A 135 -8.85 5.83 16.71
CA CYS A 135 -10.04 6.67 16.80
C CYS A 135 -11.28 5.85 16.49
N HIS A 136 -12.21 5.75 17.45
CA HIS A 136 -13.48 5.07 17.22
C HIS A 136 -14.27 5.77 16.11
N MET A 137 -14.56 5.04 15.03
CA MET A 137 -15.34 5.54 13.90
C MET A 137 -16.75 4.95 13.93
N GLU A 138 -17.73 5.82 14.09
CA GLU A 138 -19.15 5.46 14.00
C GLU A 138 -19.57 5.32 12.52
N ASN A 139 -20.79 4.81 12.29
CA ASN A 139 -21.33 4.65 10.94
C ASN A 139 -21.47 6.00 10.20
N ASP A 140 -21.78 7.07 10.93
CA ASP A 140 -21.90 8.43 10.37
C ASP A 140 -20.54 8.99 9.94
N ASP A 141 -19.47 8.72 10.69
CA ASP A 141 -18.09 9.06 10.31
C ASP A 141 -17.72 8.36 8.99
N SER A 142 -18.02 7.06 8.91
CA SER A 142 -17.77 6.23 7.74
C SER A 142 -18.54 6.71 6.52
N MET A 143 -19.79 7.14 6.69
CA MET A 143 -20.60 7.73 5.62
C MET A 143 -20.06 9.08 5.15
N ALA A 144 -19.62 9.93 6.07
CA ALA A 144 -19.00 11.20 5.73
C ALA A 144 -17.68 11.00 4.95
N LEU A 145 -16.85 10.05 5.40
CA LEU A 145 -15.61 9.66 4.72
C LEU A 145 -15.88 9.07 3.33
N ALA A 146 -16.83 8.14 3.22
CA ALA A 146 -17.29 7.60 1.94
C ALA A 146 -17.76 8.70 0.98
N GLY A 147 -18.45 9.72 1.52
CA GLY A 147 -18.90 10.90 0.78
C GLY A 147 -17.76 11.71 0.16
N ILE A 148 -16.62 11.87 0.84
CA ILE A 148 -15.46 12.57 0.27
C ILE A 148 -14.69 11.69 -0.72
N ILE A 149 -14.60 10.37 -0.49
CA ILE A 149 -13.93 9.41 -1.38
C ILE A 149 -14.63 9.29 -2.74
N THR A 150 -15.97 9.30 -2.71
CA THR A 150 -16.80 9.11 -3.92
C THR A 150 -16.87 10.39 -4.77
N ARG A 151 -16.72 11.56 -4.14
CA ARG A 151 -16.82 12.85 -4.82
C ARG A 151 -15.54 13.14 -5.59
N GLY A 152 -15.64 13.21 -6.92
CA GLY A 152 -14.50 13.50 -7.80
C GLY A 152 -13.85 14.89 -7.65
N CYS A 153 -14.32 15.74 -6.73
CA CYS A 153 -13.67 17.00 -6.40
C CYS A 153 -12.53 16.86 -5.38
N TYR A 154 -12.42 15.72 -4.68
CA TYR A 154 -11.31 15.43 -3.77
C TYR A 154 -10.37 14.40 -4.40
N PRO A 155 -9.11 14.75 -4.70
CA PRO A 155 -8.16 13.84 -5.34
C PRO A 155 -7.49 12.91 -4.31
N ILE A 156 -8.31 12.20 -3.51
CA ILE A 156 -7.80 11.30 -2.47
C ILE A 156 -7.19 10.06 -3.13
N THR A 157 -5.91 9.83 -2.85
CA THR A 157 -5.13 8.69 -3.36
C THR A 157 -4.88 7.63 -2.30
N ARG A 158 -4.85 8.01 -1.01
CA ARG A 158 -4.52 7.10 0.09
C ARG A 158 -5.41 7.34 1.32
N VAL A 159 -5.98 6.27 1.84
CA VAL A 159 -6.75 6.26 3.09
C VAL A 159 -6.17 5.20 4.02
N GLU A 160 -5.82 5.58 5.25
CA GLU A 160 -5.47 4.63 6.31
C GLU A 160 -6.41 4.82 7.50
N LEU A 161 -7.06 3.73 7.91
CA LEU A 161 -7.90 3.65 9.10
C LEU A 161 -7.30 2.58 10.00
N ILE A 162 -6.45 2.97 10.96
CA ILE A 162 -5.70 2.04 11.80
C ILE A 162 -6.31 2.01 13.19
N ASP A 163 -6.69 0.82 13.69
CA ASP A 163 -7.33 0.65 15.00
C ASP A 163 -8.51 1.62 15.20
N CYS A 164 -9.43 1.63 14.23
CA CYS A 164 -10.58 2.53 14.18
C CYS A 164 -11.90 1.89 14.66
N PHE A 165 -11.84 0.65 15.15
CA PHE A 165 -13.01 -0.11 15.64
C PHE A 165 -14.17 -0.18 14.62
N LEU A 166 -13.85 -0.34 13.34
CA LEU A 166 -14.85 -0.36 12.26
C LEU A 166 -15.79 -1.57 12.37
N ASP A 167 -17.10 -1.31 12.37
CA ASP A 167 -18.11 -2.37 12.29
C ASP A 167 -18.34 -2.84 10.84
N ASN A 168 -19.04 -3.97 10.67
CA ASN A 168 -19.35 -4.54 9.35
C ASN A 168 -20.14 -3.57 8.44
N LYS A 169 -20.96 -2.69 9.03
CA LYS A 169 -21.73 -1.69 8.29
C LYS A 169 -20.83 -0.58 7.77
N SER A 170 -19.94 -0.06 8.60
CA SER A 170 -18.90 0.91 8.23
C SER A 170 -18.01 0.37 7.12
N ILE A 171 -17.55 -0.88 7.23
CA ILE A 171 -16.77 -1.55 6.18
C ILE A 171 -17.57 -1.57 4.87
N ASN A 172 -18.83 -2.01 4.89
CA ASN A 172 -19.68 -2.03 3.69
C ASN A 172 -19.82 -0.65 3.04
N ILE A 173 -20.03 0.41 3.83
CA ILE A 173 -20.14 1.79 3.34
C ILE A 173 -18.83 2.22 2.67
N LEU A 174 -17.70 1.98 3.33
CA LEU A 174 -16.38 2.38 2.85
C LEU A 174 -16.00 1.65 1.56
N VAL A 175 -16.16 0.32 1.50
CA VAL A 175 -15.74 -0.46 0.32
C VAL A 175 -16.57 -0.14 -0.93
N ASN A 176 -17.85 0.19 -0.77
CA ASN A 176 -18.68 0.65 -1.89
C ASN A 176 -18.20 2.01 -2.42
N ALA A 177 -17.77 2.92 -1.54
CA ALA A 177 -17.18 4.20 -1.95
C ALA A 177 -15.83 4.01 -2.66
N VAL A 178 -14.98 3.14 -2.12
CA VAL A 178 -13.68 2.77 -2.71
C VAL A 178 -13.88 2.18 -4.10
N ALA A 179 -14.86 1.30 -4.29
CA ALA A 179 -15.12 0.65 -5.56
C ALA A 179 -15.49 1.63 -6.69
N VAL A 180 -16.18 2.72 -6.35
CA VAL A 180 -16.57 3.77 -7.31
C VAL A 180 -15.46 4.82 -7.50
N SER A 181 -14.55 4.95 -6.55
CA SER A 181 -13.45 5.93 -6.61
C SER A 181 -12.50 5.61 -7.76
N ARG A 182 -12.12 6.67 -8.50
CA ARG A 182 -11.14 6.59 -9.60
C ARG A 182 -9.76 7.06 -9.18
N THR A 183 -9.65 7.76 -8.05
CA THR A 183 -8.42 8.37 -7.56
C THR A 183 -7.76 7.54 -6.48
N LEU A 184 -8.53 6.83 -5.66
CA LEU A 184 -8.00 6.06 -4.55
C LEU A 184 -7.19 4.86 -5.06
N LYS A 185 -5.93 4.80 -4.62
CA LYS A 185 -4.95 3.77 -4.98
C LYS A 185 -4.57 2.88 -3.82
N GLU A 186 -4.62 3.41 -2.61
CA GLU A 186 -4.13 2.74 -1.42
C GLU A 186 -5.17 2.79 -0.29
N LEU A 187 -5.50 1.63 0.25
CA LEU A 187 -6.40 1.45 1.38
C LEU A 187 -5.73 0.58 2.44
N CYS A 188 -5.62 1.11 3.65
CA CYS A 188 -5.12 0.39 4.82
C CYS A 188 -6.19 0.37 5.90
N LEU A 189 -6.54 -0.82 6.38
CA LEU A 189 -7.52 -1.05 7.45
C LEU A 189 -6.90 -1.86 8.61
N ASP A 190 -5.58 -1.74 8.81
CA ASP A 190 -4.83 -2.53 9.78
C ASP A 190 -5.40 -2.38 11.21
N PHE A 191 -5.25 -3.42 12.02
CA PHE A 191 -5.70 -3.47 13.42
C PHE A 191 -7.20 -3.24 13.63
N ASN A 192 -8.04 -3.39 12.61
CA ASN A 192 -9.49 -3.45 12.79
C ASN A 192 -9.95 -4.91 12.84
N ASP A 193 -10.78 -5.27 13.81
CA ASP A 193 -11.36 -6.62 13.93
C ASP A 193 -12.44 -6.86 12.86
N ILE A 194 -12.00 -7.07 11.62
CA ILE A 194 -12.84 -7.29 10.44
C ILE A 194 -13.43 -8.71 10.50
N GLY A 195 -12.61 -9.68 10.89
CA GLY A 195 -12.97 -11.09 10.94
C GLY A 195 -13.45 -11.66 9.60
N GLU A 196 -14.06 -12.84 9.66
CA GLU A 196 -14.54 -13.54 8.46
C GLU A 196 -15.71 -12.81 7.77
N LYS A 197 -16.69 -12.34 8.55
CA LYS A 197 -17.88 -11.67 8.02
C LYS A 197 -17.52 -10.35 7.33
N GLY A 198 -16.67 -9.54 7.96
CA GLY A 198 -16.20 -8.28 7.39
C GLY A 198 -15.36 -8.51 6.14
N CYS A 199 -14.52 -9.55 6.11
CA CYS A 199 -13.71 -9.88 4.94
C CYS A 199 -14.57 -10.24 3.73
N ARG A 200 -15.64 -11.01 3.93
CA ARG A 200 -16.59 -11.34 2.86
C ARG A 200 -17.25 -10.09 2.27
N ILE A 201 -17.70 -9.18 3.13
CA ILE A 201 -18.28 -7.89 2.72
C ILE A 201 -17.25 -7.07 1.95
N LEU A 202 -16.02 -7.00 2.48
CA LEU A 202 -14.93 -6.26 1.88
C LEU A 202 -14.59 -6.76 0.48
N CYS A 203 -14.42 -8.08 0.30
CA CYS A 203 -14.12 -8.66 -1.00
C CYS A 203 -15.26 -8.45 -2.00
N ALA A 204 -16.52 -8.62 -1.58
CA ALA A 204 -17.68 -8.41 -2.45
C ALA A 204 -17.88 -6.95 -2.88
N GLY A 205 -17.47 -6.00 -2.05
CA GLY A 205 -17.47 -4.57 -2.39
C GLY A 205 -16.31 -4.21 -3.32
N LEU A 206 -15.09 -4.62 -2.97
CA LEU A 206 -13.87 -4.27 -3.70
C LEU A 206 -13.76 -4.95 -5.07
N SER A 207 -14.41 -6.10 -5.31
CA SER A 207 -14.44 -6.75 -6.63
C SER A 207 -15.04 -5.86 -7.74
N LYS A 208 -15.85 -4.87 -7.36
CA LYS A 208 -16.40 -3.85 -8.29
C LYS A 208 -15.40 -2.73 -8.57
N GLY A 209 -14.37 -2.60 -7.74
CA GLY A 209 -13.34 -1.58 -7.83
C GLY A 209 -12.30 -1.89 -8.90
N ARG A 210 -11.82 -0.85 -9.58
CA ARG A 210 -10.83 -0.99 -10.66
C ARG A 210 -9.54 -0.21 -10.47
N PHE A 211 -9.48 0.67 -9.47
CA PHE A 211 -8.36 1.62 -9.33
C PHE A 211 -7.48 1.36 -8.12
N LEU A 212 -7.91 0.55 -7.16
CA LEU A 212 -7.15 0.20 -5.96
C LEU A 212 -6.00 -0.74 -6.32
N ILE A 213 -4.79 -0.41 -5.87
CA ILE A 213 -3.54 -1.13 -6.15
C ILE A 213 -2.97 -1.72 -4.86
N HIS A 214 -3.08 -1.00 -3.75
CA HIS A 214 -2.57 -1.40 -2.44
C HIS A 214 -3.71 -1.64 -1.46
N LEU A 215 -3.70 -2.82 -0.84
CA LEU A 215 -4.62 -3.23 0.21
C LEU A 215 -3.84 -3.80 1.40
N SER A 216 -3.99 -3.15 2.56
CA SER A 216 -3.42 -3.62 3.83
C SER A 216 -4.53 -3.99 4.81
N LEU A 217 -4.46 -5.21 5.32
CA LEU A 217 -5.37 -5.81 6.30
C LEU A 217 -4.56 -6.51 7.40
N CYS A 218 -3.49 -5.91 7.89
CA CYS A 218 -2.65 -6.51 8.92
C CYS A 218 -3.38 -6.57 10.27
N TYR A 219 -3.24 -7.67 11.00
CA TYR A 219 -3.84 -7.88 12.32
C TYR A 219 -5.37 -7.61 12.35
N CYS A 220 -6.08 -8.10 11.34
CA CYS A 220 -7.52 -7.87 11.15
C CYS A 220 -8.42 -9.05 11.58
N GLY A 221 -7.85 -10.05 12.27
CA GLY A 221 -8.59 -11.24 12.70
C GLY A 221 -9.04 -12.14 11.55
N LEU A 222 -8.36 -12.10 10.40
CA LEU A 222 -8.75 -12.88 9.22
C LEU A 222 -8.49 -14.38 9.44
N THR A 223 -9.50 -15.20 9.16
CA THR A 223 -9.44 -16.67 9.27
C THR A 223 -9.05 -17.32 7.95
N LYS A 224 -8.75 -18.62 7.95
CA LYS A 224 -8.43 -19.38 6.74
C LYS A 224 -9.44 -19.31 5.59
N GLN A 225 -10.73 -19.15 5.88
CA GLN A 225 -11.78 -18.97 4.86
C GLN A 225 -11.53 -17.71 4.02
N CYS A 226 -10.97 -16.66 4.63
CA CYS A 226 -10.71 -15.37 3.99
C CYS A 226 -9.70 -15.50 2.85
N GLY A 227 -8.78 -16.46 2.92
CA GLY A 227 -7.75 -16.68 1.89
C GLY A 227 -8.33 -16.90 0.49
N LEU A 228 -9.43 -17.67 0.38
CA LEU A 228 -10.11 -17.90 -0.90
C LEU A 228 -10.72 -16.61 -1.46
N TRP A 229 -11.41 -15.83 -0.63
CA TRP A 229 -12.07 -14.59 -1.06
C TRP A 229 -11.06 -13.52 -1.48
N ILE A 230 -9.96 -13.40 -0.74
CA ILE A 230 -8.88 -12.47 -1.07
C ILE A 230 -8.15 -12.93 -2.34
N GLY A 231 -7.94 -14.23 -2.53
CA GLY A 231 -7.38 -14.78 -3.78
C GLY A 231 -8.21 -14.39 -5.00
N ASN A 232 -9.51 -14.66 -4.97
CA ASN A 232 -10.42 -14.25 -6.05
C ASN A 232 -10.41 -12.73 -6.26
N LEU A 233 -10.38 -11.95 -5.17
CA LEU A 233 -10.32 -10.49 -5.24
C LEU A 233 -9.08 -10.01 -6.01
N VAL A 234 -7.90 -10.57 -5.74
CA VAL A 234 -6.65 -10.17 -6.43
C VAL A 234 -6.73 -10.51 -7.92
N VAL A 235 -7.31 -11.67 -8.27
CA VAL A 235 -7.47 -12.10 -9.67
C VAL A 235 -8.42 -11.17 -10.44
N GLU A 236 -9.51 -10.74 -9.82
CA GLU A 236 -10.56 -9.93 -10.44
C GLU A 236 -10.23 -8.42 -10.51
N THR A 237 -9.25 -7.95 -9.73
CA THR A 237 -8.99 -6.51 -9.55
C THR A 237 -7.58 -6.09 -9.96
N ALA A 238 -7.28 -4.80 -9.76
CA ALA A 238 -5.99 -4.18 -10.01
C ALA A 238 -5.05 -4.21 -8.78
N ILE A 239 -5.41 -4.95 -7.72
CA ILE A 239 -4.59 -5.03 -6.51
C ILE A 239 -3.27 -5.75 -6.85
N ARG A 240 -2.16 -5.14 -6.46
CA ARG A 240 -0.78 -5.63 -6.68
C ARG A 240 0.05 -5.66 -5.41
N GLU A 241 -0.34 -4.91 -4.38
CA GLU A 241 0.31 -4.92 -3.08
C GLU A 241 -0.70 -5.37 -2.04
N LEU A 242 -0.45 -6.52 -1.44
CA LEU A 242 -1.33 -7.16 -0.48
C LEU A 242 -0.56 -7.45 0.80
N LEU A 243 -0.99 -6.82 1.90
CA LEU A 243 -0.39 -6.98 3.21
C LEU A 243 -1.40 -7.63 4.15
N LEU A 244 -1.09 -8.83 4.64
CA LEU A 244 -1.96 -9.64 5.49
C LEU A 244 -1.25 -10.10 6.77
N ASP A 245 -0.20 -9.40 7.19
CA ASP A 245 0.63 -9.78 8.33
C ASP A 245 -0.21 -9.93 9.61
N GLY A 246 0.13 -10.91 10.45
CA GLY A 246 -0.50 -11.09 11.77
C GLY A 246 -1.94 -11.59 11.73
N ASN A 247 -2.37 -12.23 10.65
CA ASN A 247 -3.69 -12.84 10.54
C ASN A 247 -3.62 -14.37 10.54
N PRO A 248 -4.44 -15.08 11.33
CA PRO A 248 -4.45 -16.55 11.39
C PRO A 248 -5.13 -17.18 10.15
N LEU A 249 -4.54 -16.98 8.97
CA LEU A 249 -4.97 -17.60 7.72
C LEU A 249 -4.65 -19.09 7.68
N GLU A 250 -3.68 -19.55 8.47
CA GLU A 250 -3.13 -20.90 8.45
C GLU A 250 -2.54 -21.26 7.07
N ALA A 251 -1.89 -22.42 6.98
CA ALA A 251 -1.40 -22.92 5.70
C ALA A 251 -2.55 -23.13 4.68
N GLU A 252 -3.74 -23.57 5.13
CA GLU A 252 -4.89 -23.81 4.24
C GLU A 252 -5.40 -22.55 3.55
N GLY A 253 -5.55 -21.45 4.30
CA GLY A 253 -6.02 -20.17 3.75
C GLY A 253 -5.00 -19.57 2.79
N VAL A 254 -3.70 -19.68 3.12
CA VAL A 254 -2.63 -19.22 2.24
C VAL A 254 -2.56 -20.05 0.95
N ILE A 255 -2.77 -21.38 1.02
CA ILE A 255 -2.88 -22.22 -0.19
C ILE A 255 -4.03 -21.74 -1.07
N ALA A 256 -5.20 -21.48 -0.49
CA ALA A 256 -6.37 -21.01 -1.25
C ALA A 256 -6.10 -19.65 -1.91
N LEU A 257 -5.45 -18.72 -1.19
CA LEU A 257 -5.02 -17.41 -1.71
C LEU A 257 -4.06 -17.55 -2.89
N LEU A 258 -3.08 -18.44 -2.79
CA LEU A 258 -1.99 -18.55 -3.76
C LEU A 258 -2.31 -19.43 -4.97
N SER A 259 -3.31 -20.31 -4.90
CA SER A 259 -3.56 -21.32 -5.94
C SER A 259 -3.76 -20.69 -7.33
N GLN A 260 -4.66 -19.71 -7.45
CA GLN A 260 -4.92 -19.03 -8.73
C GLN A 260 -3.77 -18.11 -9.15
N LEU A 261 -3.07 -17.50 -8.19
CA LEU A 261 -1.90 -16.66 -8.47
C LEU A 261 -0.74 -17.50 -9.02
N SER A 262 -0.55 -18.70 -8.50
CA SER A 262 0.45 -19.67 -8.96
C SER A 262 0.18 -20.13 -10.38
N GLU A 263 -1.05 -20.57 -10.67
CA GLU A 263 -1.45 -21.00 -12.00
C GLU A 263 -1.27 -19.89 -13.04
N ALA A 264 -1.66 -18.67 -12.70
CA ALA A 264 -1.47 -17.53 -13.59
C ALA A 264 0.00 -17.17 -13.81
N ALA A 265 0.83 -17.24 -12.77
CA ALA A 265 2.26 -17.01 -12.90
C ALA A 265 2.91 -18.09 -13.79
N GLU A 266 2.52 -19.35 -13.65
CA GLU A 266 2.99 -20.46 -14.50
C GLU A 266 2.63 -20.25 -15.97
N ASN A 267 1.38 -19.87 -16.24
CA ASN A 267 0.92 -19.54 -17.59
C ASN A 267 1.72 -18.37 -18.18
N GLU A 268 1.94 -17.30 -17.41
CA GLU A 268 2.79 -16.18 -17.83
C GLU A 268 4.24 -16.63 -18.13
N GLY A 269 4.76 -17.55 -17.33
CA GLY A 269 6.08 -18.16 -17.53
C GLY A 269 6.16 -18.95 -18.83
N PHE A 270 5.15 -19.78 -19.11
CA PHE A 270 5.06 -20.58 -20.33
C PHE A 270 5.01 -19.72 -21.59
N GLU A 271 4.10 -18.72 -21.62
CA GLU A 271 3.98 -17.79 -22.74
C GLU A 271 5.29 -17.05 -23.03
N ARG A 272 6.01 -16.64 -21.98
CA ARG A 272 7.30 -15.97 -22.11
C ARG A 272 8.37 -16.89 -22.72
N ILE A 273 8.43 -18.14 -22.28
CA ILE A 273 9.38 -19.12 -22.81
C ILE A 273 9.08 -19.40 -24.30
N GLU A 274 7.81 -19.54 -24.67
CA GLU A 274 7.42 -19.68 -26.07
C GLU A 274 7.81 -18.46 -26.91
N GLU A 275 7.58 -17.25 -26.40
CA GLU A 275 7.93 -16.03 -27.13
C GLU A 275 9.44 -15.92 -27.37
N ILE A 276 10.26 -16.30 -26.37
CA ILE A 276 11.71 -16.36 -26.51
C ILE A 276 12.11 -17.36 -27.60
N LYS A 277 11.52 -18.56 -27.61
CA LYS A 277 11.78 -19.58 -28.65
C LYS A 277 11.40 -19.07 -30.04
N ARG A 278 10.24 -18.44 -30.20
CA ARG A 278 9.80 -17.86 -31.48
C ARG A 278 10.76 -16.77 -31.96
N LYS A 279 11.20 -15.88 -31.06
CA LYS A 279 12.19 -14.84 -31.38
C LYS A 279 13.56 -15.42 -31.76
N GLN A 280 14.00 -16.49 -31.11
CA GLN A 280 15.24 -17.19 -31.45
C GLN A 280 15.16 -17.82 -32.83
N GLN A 281 14.06 -18.51 -33.14
CA GLN A 281 13.85 -19.14 -34.44
C GLN A 281 13.78 -18.10 -35.57
N ALA A 282 13.02 -17.01 -35.38
CA ALA A 282 12.96 -15.92 -36.35
C ALA A 282 14.34 -15.28 -36.60
N LEU A 283 15.17 -15.15 -35.56
CA LEU A 283 16.54 -14.64 -35.69
C LEU A 283 17.43 -15.62 -36.47
N GLU A 284 17.29 -16.93 -36.25
CA GLU A 284 18.01 -17.95 -37.01
C GLU A 284 17.58 -17.99 -38.48
N ASP A 285 16.29 -17.89 -38.76
CA ASP A 285 15.78 -17.87 -40.13
C ASP A 285 16.20 -16.60 -40.87
N MET A 286 16.21 -15.44 -40.19
CA MET A 286 16.78 -14.20 -40.74
C MET A 286 18.27 -14.33 -41.04
N LYS A 287 19.05 -15.00 -40.16
CA LYS A 287 20.47 -15.27 -40.39
C LYS A 287 20.68 -16.23 -41.57
N LYS A 288 19.83 -17.25 -41.73
CA LYS A 288 19.87 -18.17 -42.88
C LYS A 288 19.53 -17.44 -44.19
N ALA A 289 18.48 -16.62 -44.19
CA ALA A 289 18.10 -15.81 -45.36
C ALA A 289 19.21 -14.80 -45.74
N ALA A 290 19.88 -14.20 -44.76
CA ALA A 290 21.03 -13.32 -45.02
C ALA A 290 22.23 -14.06 -45.62
N ARG A 291 22.48 -15.32 -45.22
CA ARG A 291 23.53 -16.17 -45.84
C ARG A 291 23.19 -16.50 -47.29
N ILE A 292 21.94 -16.88 -47.59
CA ILE A 292 21.49 -17.17 -48.96
C ILE A 292 21.63 -15.96 -49.90
N ASN A 293 21.47 -14.73 -49.38
CA ASN A 293 21.69 -13.52 -50.17
C ASN A 293 23.16 -13.17 -50.41
N LEU A 294 24.10 -13.68 -49.62
CA LEU A 294 25.55 -13.53 -49.90
C LEU A 294 26.04 -14.51 -50.97
N ASP A 295 25.40 -15.68 -51.09
CA ASP A 295 25.75 -16.71 -52.08
C ASP A 295 25.10 -16.47 -53.46
N ARG A 296 24.34 -15.37 -53.62
CA ARG A 296 23.77 -14.97 -54.90
C ARG A 296 24.77 -14.05 -55.62
N GLU A 297 25.57 -14.63 -56.51
CA GLU A 297 26.47 -13.92 -57.43
C GLU A 297 25.75 -12.73 -58.09
N PRO A 298 26.38 -11.54 -58.19
CA PRO A 298 25.83 -10.44 -58.96
C PRO A 298 25.83 -10.86 -60.42
N VAL A 299 24.65 -11.14 -60.96
CA VAL A 299 24.51 -11.38 -62.40
C VAL A 299 24.74 -10.04 -63.10
N ASP A 300 25.90 -9.90 -63.74
CA ASP A 300 26.20 -8.82 -64.69
C ASP A 300 25.18 -8.86 -65.83
N VAL A 301 24.12 -8.06 -65.74
CA VAL A 301 23.24 -7.80 -66.88
C VAL A 301 23.82 -6.61 -67.63
N ASN A 302 24.56 -6.96 -68.68
CA ASN A 302 25.14 -6.06 -69.67
C ASN A 302 24.05 -5.16 -70.27
N VAL A 303 24.38 -3.88 -70.40
CA VAL A 303 23.53 -2.81 -70.88
C VAL A 303 23.57 -2.83 -72.41
N ASN A 304 22.44 -3.09 -73.06
CA ASN A 304 22.18 -2.53 -74.39
C ASN A 304 20.69 -2.21 -74.50
N ALA A 305 20.44 -0.97 -74.89
CA ALA A 305 19.16 -0.30 -74.87
C ALA A 305 18.23 -0.76 -75.99
N GLU A 306 16.94 -0.87 -75.69
CA GLU A 306 15.88 -0.34 -76.55
C GLU A 306 14.62 -0.06 -75.73
N GLU A 307 14.05 1.12 -75.97
CA GLU A 307 12.84 1.70 -75.37
C GLU A 307 11.62 0.79 -75.64
N VAL A 308 10.54 0.75 -74.85
CA VAL A 308 9.46 1.75 -74.82
C VAL A 308 8.38 1.30 -73.79
N LYS A 309 7.96 2.26 -72.94
CA LYS A 309 6.68 2.43 -72.19
C LYS A 309 6.02 1.27 -71.42
N ALA A 310 5.89 1.46 -70.10
CA ALA A 310 4.61 1.34 -69.40
C ALA A 310 4.59 2.13 -68.07
N THR A 311 3.85 3.24 -68.09
CA THR A 311 3.05 3.83 -66.99
C THR A 311 3.54 3.72 -65.54
N SER A 312 4.09 4.82 -65.03
CA SER A 312 3.94 5.25 -63.63
C SER A 312 2.50 5.78 -63.39
N PRO A 313 1.93 5.69 -62.18
CA PRO A 313 2.32 6.68 -61.17
C PRO A 313 2.49 6.14 -59.75
N ALA A 314 3.48 6.73 -59.08
CA ALA A 314 3.50 7.17 -57.69
C ALA A 314 2.53 6.52 -56.70
N THR A 315 3.07 5.99 -55.60
CA THR A 315 2.87 6.61 -54.27
C THR A 315 3.74 5.94 -53.21
N SER A 316 4.71 6.69 -52.72
CA SER A 316 5.22 6.55 -51.36
C SER A 316 4.06 6.65 -50.37
N PRO A 317 3.90 5.77 -49.38
CA PRO A 317 3.10 6.11 -48.22
C PRO A 317 3.94 7.02 -47.33
N THR A 318 3.84 8.33 -47.58
CA THR A 318 4.09 9.34 -46.55
C THR A 318 3.12 9.06 -45.39
N GLY A 319 3.60 8.37 -44.36
CA GLY A 319 2.90 8.24 -43.09
C GLY A 319 2.77 9.61 -42.45
N LYS A 320 1.69 10.33 -42.75
CA LYS A 320 1.28 11.56 -42.07
C LYS A 320 1.29 11.30 -40.57
N LYS A 321 2.26 11.91 -39.86
CA LYS A 321 2.11 12.29 -38.46
C LYS A 321 0.84 13.14 -38.35
N ARG A 322 -0.31 12.48 -38.11
CA ARG A 322 -1.52 13.17 -37.65
C ARG A 322 -1.16 13.74 -36.29
N GLY A 323 -0.93 15.06 -36.27
CA GLY A 323 -0.81 15.81 -35.03
C GLY A 323 -1.95 15.41 -34.10
N LYS A 324 -1.59 14.90 -32.92
CA LYS A 324 -2.51 14.81 -31.79
C LYS A 324 -2.92 16.25 -31.45
N ARG A 325 -3.97 16.75 -32.11
CA ARG A 325 -4.79 17.86 -31.61
C ARG A 325 -5.15 17.46 -30.19
N GLY A 326 -4.78 18.29 -29.22
CA GLY A 326 -4.95 18.02 -27.80
C GLY A 326 -6.36 17.50 -27.50
N LYS A 327 -6.45 16.21 -27.16
CA LYS A 327 -7.61 15.68 -26.45
C LYS A 327 -7.58 16.30 -25.06
N ARG A 328 -8.23 17.45 -24.92
CA ARG A 328 -8.69 17.95 -23.63
C ARG A 328 -9.60 16.86 -23.03
N GLY A 329 -9.16 16.27 -21.92
CA GLY A 329 -9.91 15.29 -21.11
C GLY A 329 -9.67 13.83 -21.51
N GLY A 330 -8.50 13.26 -21.21
CA GLY A 330 -8.31 11.81 -21.23
C GLY A 330 -9.17 11.15 -20.16
N LYS A 331 -10.03 10.19 -20.51
CA LYS A 331 -10.62 9.27 -19.52
C LYS A 331 -9.46 8.58 -18.81
N LEU A 332 -9.44 8.62 -17.47
CA LEU A 332 -8.46 7.88 -16.67
C LEU A 332 -8.70 6.39 -16.91
N GLU A 333 -7.78 5.73 -17.61
CA GLU A 333 -7.85 4.28 -17.84
C GLU A 333 -7.51 3.55 -16.53
N PRO A 334 -8.29 2.52 -16.15
CA PRO A 334 -7.97 1.72 -14.98
C PRO A 334 -6.64 0.98 -15.17
N PRO A 335 -5.86 0.75 -14.10
CA PRO A 335 -4.72 -0.16 -14.16
C PRO A 335 -5.15 -1.55 -14.68
N PRO A 336 -4.23 -2.31 -15.30
CA PRO A 336 -4.54 -3.66 -15.77
C PRO A 336 -4.98 -4.53 -14.59
N ALA A 337 -6.15 -5.14 -14.70
CA ALA A 337 -6.61 -6.15 -13.77
C ALA A 337 -5.97 -7.50 -14.09
N GLY A 338 -5.75 -8.32 -13.07
CA GLY A 338 -5.30 -9.70 -13.28
C GLY A 338 -4.58 -10.29 -12.07
N PRO A 339 -4.32 -11.61 -12.08
CA PRO A 339 -3.72 -12.39 -11.00
C PRO A 339 -2.21 -12.14 -10.82
N GLN A 340 -1.79 -10.88 -10.83
CA GLN A 340 -0.40 -10.50 -10.65
C GLN A 340 -0.23 -9.85 -9.29
N ILE A 341 0.89 -10.14 -8.63
CA ILE A 341 1.23 -9.54 -7.34
C ILE A 341 2.68 -9.05 -7.37
N SER A 342 2.90 -7.86 -6.81
CA SER A 342 4.19 -7.21 -6.70
C SER A 342 4.74 -7.28 -5.28
N VAL A 343 3.89 -7.05 -4.28
CA VAL A 343 4.25 -7.13 -2.86
C VAL A 343 3.24 -8.03 -2.17
N LEU A 344 3.73 -9.06 -1.50
CA LEU A 344 2.92 -9.97 -0.72
C LEU A 344 3.52 -10.12 0.68
N LYS A 345 2.80 -9.66 1.70
CA LYS A 345 3.21 -9.82 3.09
C LYS A 345 2.29 -10.79 3.83
N LEU A 346 2.88 -11.86 4.32
CA LEU A 346 2.24 -12.97 5.01
C LEU A 346 3.02 -13.32 6.28
N ALA A 347 3.67 -12.34 6.90
CA ALA A 347 4.39 -12.55 8.15
C ALA A 347 3.40 -12.90 9.28
N ASP A 348 3.77 -13.84 10.14
CA ASP A 348 2.95 -14.25 11.28
C ASP A 348 1.51 -14.62 10.88
N THR A 349 1.36 -15.39 9.79
CA THR A 349 0.03 -15.81 9.29
C THR A 349 -0.40 -17.20 9.75
N GLY A 350 0.38 -17.80 10.66
CA GLY A 350 0.13 -19.15 11.17
C GLY A 350 0.42 -20.25 10.14
N ILE A 351 1.33 -20.03 9.19
CA ILE A 351 1.79 -21.10 8.29
C ILE A 351 2.68 -22.05 9.11
N ASN A 352 2.07 -23.11 9.63
CA ASN A 352 2.72 -24.12 10.45
C ASN A 352 2.16 -25.52 10.17
N HIS A 353 2.73 -26.52 10.85
CA HIS A 353 2.39 -27.93 10.71
C HIS A 353 1.18 -28.36 11.55
N MET A 354 0.65 -27.49 12.40
CA MET A 354 -0.42 -27.79 13.36
C MET A 354 -1.82 -27.77 12.73
N GLY A 355 -1.94 -27.29 11.50
CA GLY A 355 -3.20 -27.29 10.74
C GLY A 355 -3.59 -28.66 10.20
N ARG A 356 -4.77 -28.75 9.57
CA ARG A 356 -5.35 -30.00 9.06
C ARG A 356 -4.47 -30.72 8.02
N GLY A 357 -3.65 -29.98 7.27
CA GLY A 357 -2.71 -30.56 6.29
C GLY A 357 -1.39 -31.05 6.89
N GLY A 358 -1.23 -30.99 8.22
CA GLY A 358 -0.08 -31.49 8.95
C GLY A 358 1.24 -30.89 8.45
N ASN A 359 2.30 -31.71 8.50
CA ASN A 359 3.66 -31.35 8.09
C ASN A 359 3.78 -30.96 6.61
N PHE A 360 2.85 -31.38 5.75
CA PHE A 360 2.91 -31.11 4.31
C PHE A 360 2.30 -29.76 3.92
N ALA A 361 1.46 -29.16 4.76
CA ALA A 361 0.76 -27.93 4.41
C ALA A 361 1.73 -26.75 4.19
N PRO A 362 2.69 -26.46 5.08
CA PRO A 362 3.67 -25.39 4.84
C PRO A 362 4.49 -25.61 3.57
N VAL A 363 4.91 -26.86 3.30
CA VAL A 363 5.66 -27.20 2.10
C VAL A 363 4.83 -26.93 0.85
N ARG A 364 3.54 -27.30 0.86
CA ARG A 364 2.62 -27.03 -0.24
C ARG A 364 2.41 -25.52 -0.46
N CYS A 365 2.30 -24.72 0.61
CA CYS A 365 2.29 -23.26 0.47
C CYS A 365 3.54 -22.77 -0.26
N MET A 366 4.72 -23.27 0.13
CA MET A 366 5.98 -22.85 -0.47
C MET A 366 6.17 -23.34 -1.91
N GLN A 367 5.56 -24.47 -2.29
CA GLN A 367 5.52 -24.93 -3.68
C GLN A 367 4.75 -23.94 -4.57
N LEU A 368 3.61 -23.43 -4.11
CA LEU A 368 2.86 -22.40 -4.84
C LEU A 368 3.65 -21.09 -4.91
N LEU A 369 4.28 -20.66 -3.80
CA LEU A 369 5.16 -19.49 -3.82
C LEU A 369 6.37 -19.69 -4.74
N LYS A 370 6.96 -20.89 -4.79
CA LYS A 370 8.05 -21.23 -5.71
C LYS A 370 7.63 -20.97 -7.15
N SER A 371 6.47 -21.44 -7.58
CA SER A 371 5.94 -21.19 -8.92
C SER A 371 5.78 -19.68 -9.20
N ILE A 372 5.21 -18.93 -8.26
CA ILE A 372 5.05 -17.48 -8.39
C ILE A 372 6.42 -16.78 -8.49
N ILE A 373 7.38 -17.12 -7.62
CA ILE A 373 8.74 -16.56 -7.61
C ILE A 373 9.47 -16.86 -8.92
N SER A 374 9.32 -18.09 -9.43
CA SER A 374 10.02 -18.55 -10.63
C SER A 374 9.56 -17.82 -11.90
N HIS A 375 8.28 -17.47 -11.98
CA HIS A 375 7.68 -17.03 -13.25
C HIS A 375 7.20 -15.57 -13.26
N SER A 376 6.78 -15.00 -12.13
CA SER A 376 6.23 -13.63 -12.07
C SER A 376 7.29 -12.57 -12.41
N LYS A 377 7.02 -11.70 -13.39
CA LYS A 377 7.92 -10.56 -13.69
C LYS A 377 7.76 -9.40 -12.71
N ASP A 378 6.55 -9.23 -12.18
CA ASP A 378 6.12 -8.04 -11.44
C ASP A 378 6.38 -8.19 -9.93
N LEU A 379 6.65 -9.40 -9.46
CA LEU A 379 6.99 -9.68 -8.06
C LEU A 379 8.27 -8.93 -7.66
N GLN A 380 8.19 -8.25 -6.50
CA GLN A 380 9.26 -7.43 -5.92
C GLN A 380 9.58 -7.85 -4.50
N GLU A 381 8.57 -8.12 -3.67
CA GLU A 381 8.76 -8.38 -2.24
C GLU A 381 7.82 -9.48 -1.72
N ILE A 382 8.38 -10.40 -0.94
CA ILE A 382 7.63 -11.37 -0.14
C ILE A 382 8.11 -11.31 1.31
N ASP A 383 7.19 -11.13 2.26
CA ASP A 383 7.46 -11.29 3.69
C ASP A 383 6.79 -12.56 4.23
N LEU A 384 7.60 -13.51 4.69
CA LEU A 384 7.20 -14.77 5.31
C LEU A 384 7.72 -14.88 6.75
N PHE A 385 8.14 -13.76 7.35
CA PHE A 385 8.71 -13.75 8.69
C PHE A 385 7.74 -14.34 9.75
N ALA A 386 8.29 -14.87 10.84
CA ALA A 386 7.50 -15.41 11.95
C ALA A 386 6.50 -16.54 11.57
N ASN A 387 6.78 -17.32 10.53
CA ASN A 387 6.07 -18.56 10.22
C ASN A 387 6.93 -19.81 10.50
N GLU A 388 6.31 -20.98 10.59
CA GLU A 388 6.96 -22.27 10.80
C GLU A 388 6.99 -23.08 9.49
N ILE A 389 7.74 -22.57 8.52
CA ILE A 389 7.80 -23.13 7.17
C ILE A 389 8.61 -24.45 7.11
N GLY A 390 9.63 -24.56 7.97
CA GLY A 390 10.55 -25.68 8.02
C GLY A 390 11.56 -25.73 6.86
N ASP A 391 12.53 -26.64 6.97
CA ASP A 391 13.65 -26.75 6.02
C ASP A 391 13.21 -27.13 4.61
N LEU A 392 12.24 -28.05 4.48
CA LEU A 392 11.72 -28.47 3.19
C LEU A 392 11.01 -27.32 2.46
N GLY A 393 10.24 -26.50 3.19
CA GLY A 393 9.61 -25.32 2.62
C GLY A 393 10.64 -24.26 2.21
N ALA A 394 11.68 -24.05 3.02
CA ALA A 394 12.78 -23.15 2.66
C ALA A 394 13.51 -23.58 1.38
N ARG A 395 13.73 -24.88 1.19
CA ARG A 395 14.30 -25.43 -0.06
C ARG A 395 13.44 -25.12 -1.28
N GLN A 396 12.11 -25.17 -1.17
CA GLN A 396 11.22 -24.79 -2.28
C GLN A 396 11.41 -23.32 -2.68
N ILE A 397 11.53 -22.43 -1.70
CA ILE A 397 11.81 -21.00 -1.96
C ILE A 397 13.18 -20.82 -2.62
N LEU A 398 14.21 -21.51 -2.13
CA LEU A 398 15.54 -21.47 -2.74
C LEU A 398 15.52 -21.95 -4.20
N GLU A 399 14.88 -23.07 -4.49
CA GLU A 399 14.71 -23.59 -5.85
C GLU A 399 14.02 -22.56 -6.76
N GLY A 400 12.96 -21.91 -6.27
CA GLY A 400 12.26 -20.86 -7.02
C GLY A 400 13.15 -19.66 -7.31
N LEU A 401 13.97 -19.23 -6.36
CA LEU A 401 14.93 -18.13 -6.54
C LEU A 401 16.04 -18.46 -7.54
N LEU A 402 16.53 -19.71 -7.54
CA LEU A 402 17.51 -20.18 -8.53
C LEU A 402 16.89 -20.19 -9.94
N ALA A 403 15.69 -20.77 -10.08
CA ALA A 403 14.97 -20.77 -11.37
C ALA A 403 14.69 -19.33 -11.87
N ARG A 404 14.32 -18.41 -10.98
CA ARG A 404 14.13 -16.99 -11.29
C ARG A 404 15.41 -16.34 -11.83
N LYS A 405 16.56 -16.66 -11.22
CA LYS A 405 17.88 -16.18 -11.65
C LYS A 405 18.25 -16.74 -13.02
N ASP A 406 18.01 -18.01 -13.27
CA ASP A 406 18.26 -18.66 -14.56
C ASP A 406 17.36 -18.07 -15.67
N ALA A 407 16.12 -17.73 -15.32
CA ALA A 407 15.18 -17.02 -16.18
C ALA A 407 15.50 -15.52 -16.38
N LYS A 408 16.58 -15.00 -15.78
CA LYS A 408 17.04 -13.60 -15.86
C LYS A 408 15.98 -12.58 -15.42
N LEU A 409 15.15 -12.94 -14.44
CA LEU A 409 14.12 -12.04 -13.90
C LEU A 409 14.71 -11.06 -12.88
N PRO A 410 14.03 -9.92 -12.63
CA PRO A 410 14.47 -8.94 -11.64
C PRO A 410 14.63 -9.56 -10.25
N GLN A 411 15.68 -9.16 -9.54
CA GLN A 411 15.89 -9.59 -8.15
C GLN A 411 14.72 -9.12 -7.26
N ILE A 412 14.35 -9.97 -6.30
CA ILE A 412 13.27 -9.70 -5.33
C ILE A 412 13.82 -9.68 -3.90
N GLY A 413 13.08 -9.07 -2.98
CA GLY A 413 13.32 -9.19 -1.56
C GLY A 413 12.47 -10.29 -0.95
N VAL A 414 13.10 -11.25 -0.27
CA VAL A 414 12.38 -12.28 0.50
C VAL A 414 12.81 -12.19 1.95
N ARG A 415 11.85 -11.97 2.85
CA ARG A 415 12.11 -11.98 4.29
C ARG A 415 11.57 -13.27 4.88
N MET A 416 12.41 -14.01 5.59
CA MET A 416 12.05 -15.27 6.25
C MET A 416 12.54 -15.29 7.71
N GLY A 417 12.00 -16.22 8.49
CA GLY A 417 12.48 -16.51 9.84
C GLY A 417 13.78 -17.32 9.86
N HIS A 418 14.44 -17.35 11.03
CA HIS A 418 15.70 -18.08 11.25
C HIS A 418 15.49 -19.55 11.64
N ARG A 419 14.24 -20.05 11.70
CA ARG A 419 13.90 -21.43 12.09
C ARG A 419 14.04 -22.40 10.90
N ILE A 420 15.15 -22.29 10.18
CA ILE A 420 15.51 -23.12 9.03
C ILE A 420 17.03 -23.34 9.04
N ASN A 421 17.53 -24.30 8.27
CA ASN A 421 18.96 -24.54 8.13
C ASN A 421 19.70 -23.24 7.73
N GLN A 422 20.75 -22.91 8.51
CA GLN A 422 21.51 -21.67 8.40
C GLN A 422 22.11 -21.47 7.01
N ASP A 423 22.66 -22.52 6.39
CA ASP A 423 23.25 -22.42 5.05
C ASP A 423 22.18 -22.07 4.01
N THR A 424 20.99 -22.68 4.13
CA THR A 424 19.85 -22.39 3.25
C THR A 424 19.38 -20.95 3.45
N PHE A 425 19.30 -20.49 4.70
CA PHE A 425 18.93 -19.11 5.02
C PHE A 425 19.93 -18.10 4.42
N ASP A 426 21.22 -18.33 4.60
CA ASP A 426 22.28 -17.42 4.13
C ASP A 426 22.32 -17.33 2.60
N ILE A 427 22.12 -18.45 1.90
CA ILE A 427 22.01 -18.47 0.44
C ILE A 427 20.78 -17.69 -0.02
N ILE A 428 19.61 -17.90 0.60
CA ILE A 428 18.38 -17.17 0.27
C ILE A 428 18.57 -15.67 0.52
N HIS A 429 19.13 -15.28 1.67
CA HIS A 429 19.37 -13.89 2.01
C HIS A 429 20.36 -13.21 1.04
N LYS A 430 21.34 -13.95 0.52
CA LYS A 430 22.26 -13.46 -0.52
C LYS A 430 21.57 -13.29 -1.88
N LEU A 431 20.71 -14.23 -2.27
CA LEU A 431 19.99 -14.21 -3.55
C LEU A 431 18.84 -13.19 -3.57
N ALA A 432 18.16 -13.03 -2.44
CA ALA A 432 16.99 -12.18 -2.28
C ALA A 432 17.08 -11.39 -0.97
N PRO A 433 17.98 -10.39 -0.89
CA PRO A 433 18.15 -9.61 0.31
C PRO A 433 16.84 -8.93 0.67
N GLY A 434 16.41 -9.10 1.93
CA GLY A 434 15.15 -8.54 2.40
C GLY A 434 15.04 -7.03 2.12
N PRO A 435 13.81 -6.50 2.01
CA PRO A 435 13.59 -5.09 1.71
C PRO A 435 14.38 -4.21 2.68
N LYS A 436 15.26 -3.35 2.14
CA LYS A 436 16.01 -2.39 2.96
C LYS A 436 15.00 -1.54 3.71
N LYS A 437 14.93 -1.66 5.04
CA LYS A 437 14.22 -0.69 5.88
C LYS A 437 14.72 0.69 5.46
N LYS A 438 13.85 1.52 4.85
CA LYS A 438 14.18 2.92 4.60
C LYS A 438 14.63 3.48 5.94
N GLY A 439 15.92 3.75 6.08
CA GLY A 439 16.48 4.23 7.34
C GLY A 439 15.67 5.43 7.79
N LYS A 440 15.22 5.43 9.04
CA LYS A 440 14.70 6.63 9.69
C LYS A 440 15.74 7.71 9.42
N GLY A 441 15.42 8.68 8.56
CA GLY A 441 16.29 9.81 8.30
C GLY A 441 16.70 10.37 9.66
N LYS A 442 18.02 10.43 9.90
CA LYS A 442 18.58 11.08 11.07
C LYS A 442 17.87 12.42 11.21
N LYS A 443 17.01 12.57 12.22
CA LYS A 443 16.55 13.89 12.65
C LYS A 443 17.82 14.65 13.03
N GLY A 444 18.20 15.62 12.19
CA GLY A 444 19.20 16.61 12.56
C GLY A 444 18.78 17.23 13.89
N LYS A 445 19.75 17.32 14.80
CA LYS A 445 19.61 17.92 16.13
C LYS A 445 19.08 19.35 16.06
#